data_AF-A0A8T0T1E2-F1
#
_entry.id   AF-A0A8T0T1E2-F1
#
_cell.length_a   1.000
_cell.length_b   1.000
_cell.length_c   1.000
_cell.angle_alpha   90.00
_cell.angle_beta   90.00
_cell.angle_gamma   90.00
#
_symmetry.space_group_name_H-M   'P 1'
#
loop_
_entity.id
_entity.type
_entity.pdbx_description
1 polymer ?
#
loop_
_entity_poly.entity_id
_entity_poly.type
_entity_poly.pdbx_seq_one_letter_code
_entity_poly.pdbx_strand_id
1 'polypeptide(L)'
;MRRDLLTVIHRYYLDAISRLPPAELRTTLARGLLVGGHCFGLLGPVHNIIVNSIWYAAAFPLRGGAATDTEDDEVRAILATDGIVRICRRSLQGLVASLRHYCPSLSTADALYQLMNADADLSAAVALANGTTRSSALRAMASQNLVAFHLAAEAAQHPNPTTLAHFASSVLPTVSAQHDIPSFLLIYRFLSPGDINHLSTVLLPGLPCEPPQPPLTLVDRISEATVQGHRKASARCCELGIATLCIRNRRAAHSSFCMRRQSTKRPRTG
;
A
#
# COMPACT_ATOMS: atom_id res chain seq x y z
N MET A 1 15.16 -3.63 -14.62
CA MET A 1 14.99 -3.91 -13.18
C MET A 1 14.13 -2.89 -12.44
N ARG A 2 14.58 -1.65 -12.17
CA ARG A 2 13.78 -0.69 -11.37
C ARG A 2 12.39 -0.40 -11.97
N ARG A 3 12.29 -0.22 -13.29
CA ARG A 3 11.01 0.01 -14.00
C ARG A 3 10.07 -1.20 -13.92
N ASP A 4 10.62 -2.39 -14.08
CA ASP A 4 9.84 -3.64 -14.01
C ASP A 4 9.32 -3.87 -12.58
N LEU A 5 10.13 -3.51 -11.57
CA LEU A 5 9.74 -3.64 -10.17
C LEU A 5 8.63 -2.66 -9.81
N LEU A 6 8.69 -1.43 -10.34
CA LEU A 6 7.58 -0.48 -10.24
C LEU A 6 6.31 -1.00 -10.93
N THR A 7 6.44 -1.76 -12.02
CA THR A 7 5.30 -2.40 -12.69
C THR A 7 4.69 -3.50 -11.81
N VAL A 8 5.51 -4.30 -11.13
CA VAL A 8 5.06 -5.29 -10.14
C VAL A 8 4.34 -4.61 -8.98
N ILE A 9 4.95 -3.58 -8.38
CA ILE A 9 4.35 -2.81 -7.28
C ILE A 9 3.03 -2.16 -7.71
N HIS A 10 2.98 -1.57 -8.90
CA HIS A 10 1.76 -0.96 -9.44
C HIS A 10 0.62 -1.97 -9.55
N ARG A 11 0.90 -3.21 -9.97
CA ARG A 11 -0.10 -4.29 -9.99
C ARG A 11 -0.65 -4.60 -8.60
N TYR A 12 0.17 -4.54 -7.55
CA TYR A 12 -0.31 -4.73 -6.17
C TYR A 12 -1.23 -3.60 -5.71
N TYR A 13 -0.95 -2.35 -6.08
CA TYR A 13 -1.86 -1.24 -5.81
C TYR A 13 -3.19 -1.41 -6.54
N LEU A 14 -3.18 -1.81 -7.81
CA LEU A 14 -4.42 -2.08 -8.54
C LEU A 14 -5.21 -3.25 -7.94
N ASP A 15 -4.52 -4.31 -7.49
CA ASP A 15 -5.17 -5.43 -6.79
C ASP A 15 -5.79 -4.93 -5.47
N ALA A 16 -5.01 -4.26 -4.61
CA ALA A 16 -5.51 -3.71 -3.34
C ALA A 16 -6.72 -2.80 -3.54
N ILE A 17 -6.67 -1.85 -4.49
CA ILE A 17 -7.78 -0.97 -4.85
C ILE A 17 -9.03 -1.76 -5.25
N SER A 18 -8.86 -2.84 -6.01
CA SER A 18 -9.98 -3.68 -6.46
C SER A 18 -10.66 -4.44 -5.32
N ARG A 19 -9.99 -4.59 -4.17
CA ARG A 19 -10.50 -5.27 -2.97
C ARG A 19 -11.19 -4.32 -1.98
N LEU A 20 -10.95 -3.01 -2.08
CA LEU A 20 -11.56 -2.01 -1.19
C LEU A 20 -12.97 -1.62 -1.66
N PRO A 21 -13.91 -1.35 -0.74
CA PRO A 21 -15.25 -0.95 -1.12
C PRO A 21 -15.24 0.47 -1.72
N PRO A 22 -15.90 0.71 -2.88
CA PRO A 22 -15.71 1.95 -3.64
C PRO A 22 -16.23 3.24 -2.97
N ALA A 23 -17.12 3.15 -1.99
CA ALA A 23 -17.65 4.34 -1.31
C ALA A 23 -16.60 4.87 -0.32
N GLU A 24 -16.12 4.00 0.56
CA GLU A 24 -15.07 4.26 1.55
C GLU A 24 -13.76 4.63 0.85
N LEU A 25 -13.45 4.00 -0.29
CA LEU A 25 -12.30 4.39 -1.09
C LEU A 25 -12.36 5.86 -1.54
N ARG A 26 -13.54 6.36 -1.92
CA ARG A 26 -13.70 7.74 -2.37
C ARG A 26 -13.71 8.74 -1.21
N THR A 27 -14.18 8.35 -0.04
CA THR A 27 -14.40 9.28 1.07
C THR A 27 -13.27 9.26 2.10
N THR A 28 -12.88 8.09 2.61
CA THR A 28 -11.99 7.97 3.77
C THR A 28 -10.66 7.30 3.44
N LEU A 29 -10.65 6.27 2.58
CA LEU A 29 -9.47 5.44 2.34
C LEU A 29 -8.57 5.95 1.22
N ALA A 30 -9.00 6.88 0.35
CA ALA A 30 -8.14 7.45 -0.70
C ALA A 30 -6.86 8.05 -0.10
N ARG A 31 -7.01 8.87 0.94
CA ARG A 31 -5.88 9.46 1.67
C ARG A 31 -5.05 8.38 2.36
N GLY A 32 -5.71 7.43 3.03
CA GLY A 32 -5.08 6.24 3.59
C GLY A 32 -4.14 5.56 2.60
N LEU A 33 -4.65 5.24 1.42
CA LEU A 33 -3.95 4.55 0.35
C LEU A 33 -2.75 5.33 -0.20
N LEU A 34 -2.95 6.63 -0.46
CA LEU A 34 -1.99 7.43 -1.23
C LEU A 34 -0.94 8.13 -0.35
N VAL A 35 -1.12 8.10 0.97
CA VAL A 35 -0.21 8.66 1.95
C VAL A 35 0.42 7.58 2.82
N GLY A 36 -0.39 6.69 3.40
CA GLY A 36 0.06 5.67 4.36
C GLY A 36 0.12 4.24 3.81
N GLY A 37 -0.56 3.95 2.70
CA GLY A 37 -0.80 2.62 2.14
C GLY A 37 0.40 1.92 1.50
N HIS A 38 1.59 2.03 2.08
CA HIS A 38 2.82 1.46 1.56
C HIS A 38 2.81 -0.08 1.53
N CYS A 39 3.52 -0.68 0.56
CA CYS A 39 3.55 -2.14 0.39
C CYS A 39 4.63 -2.88 1.20
N PHE A 40 5.52 -2.18 1.91
CA PHE A 40 6.48 -2.80 2.84
C PHE A 40 5.83 -3.13 4.18
N GLY A 41 6.34 -4.17 4.86
CA GLY A 41 5.79 -4.64 6.13
C GLY A 41 6.02 -6.13 6.35
N LEU A 42 5.30 -6.71 7.30
CA LEU A 42 5.38 -8.13 7.67
C LEU A 42 4.42 -9.03 6.87
N LEU A 43 3.41 -8.45 6.21
CA LEU A 43 2.48 -9.18 5.37
C LEU A 43 2.98 -9.19 3.91
N GLY A 44 2.24 -9.88 3.04
CA GLY A 44 2.45 -9.77 1.60
C GLY A 44 2.12 -8.36 1.07
N PRO A 45 2.67 -7.94 -0.08
CA PRO A 45 2.55 -6.55 -0.56
C PRO A 45 1.13 -6.00 -0.63
N VAL A 46 0.17 -6.79 -1.12
CA VAL A 46 -1.25 -6.37 -1.22
C VAL A 46 -1.88 -6.18 0.16
N HIS A 47 -1.59 -7.08 1.10
CA HIS A 47 -2.14 -6.99 2.45
C HIS A 47 -1.52 -5.84 3.24
N ASN A 48 -0.22 -5.57 3.06
CA ASN A 48 0.41 -4.37 3.61
C ASN A 48 -0.27 -3.10 3.09
N ILE A 49 -0.52 -3.00 1.78
CA ILE A 49 -1.22 -1.84 1.20
C ILE A 49 -2.58 -1.66 1.88
N ILE A 50 -3.40 -2.70 1.96
CA ILE A 50 -4.74 -2.63 2.56
C ILE A 50 -4.68 -2.24 4.04
N VAL A 51 -3.89 -2.95 4.84
CA VAL A 51 -3.77 -2.73 6.28
C VAL A 51 -3.24 -1.35 6.59
N ASN A 52 -2.16 -0.93 5.93
CA ASN A 52 -1.57 0.39 6.15
C ASN A 52 -2.52 1.51 5.70
N SER A 53 -3.30 1.29 4.63
CA SER A 53 -4.30 2.26 4.17
C SER A 53 -5.41 2.47 5.20
N ILE A 54 -5.98 1.36 5.72
CA ILE A 54 -7.05 1.38 6.71
C ILE A 54 -6.54 1.98 8.02
N TRP A 55 -5.39 1.52 8.49
CA TRP A 55 -4.77 2.04 9.70
C TRP A 55 -4.50 3.54 9.60
N TYR A 56 -3.91 4.02 8.50
CA TYR A 56 -3.61 5.44 8.34
C TYR A 56 -4.89 6.29 8.31
N ALA A 57 -5.93 5.85 7.59
CA ALA A 57 -7.20 6.55 7.54
C ALA A 57 -7.87 6.63 8.93
N ALA A 58 -7.76 5.57 9.73
CA ALA A 58 -8.34 5.52 11.06
C ALA A 58 -7.51 6.30 12.10
N ALA A 59 -6.17 6.22 12.05
CA ALA A 59 -5.26 6.91 12.97
C ALA A 59 -5.22 8.43 12.74
N PHE A 60 -5.42 8.87 11.49
CA PHE A 60 -5.32 10.26 11.08
C PHE A 60 -6.59 10.70 10.33
N PRO A 61 -7.75 10.72 11.00
CA PRO A 61 -9.01 11.07 10.36
C PRO A 61 -8.99 12.53 9.88
N LEU A 62 -9.54 12.78 8.70
CA LEU A 62 -9.81 14.14 8.24
C LEU A 62 -10.86 14.77 9.17
N ARG A 63 -10.62 15.99 9.64
CA ARG A 63 -11.60 16.71 10.46
C ARG A 63 -12.83 16.98 9.61
N GLY A 64 -13.97 16.39 9.99
CA GLY A 64 -15.28 16.75 9.44
C GLY A 64 -15.61 18.20 9.81
N GLY A 65 -15.33 19.12 8.90
CA GLY A 65 -15.55 20.55 9.09
C GLY A 65 -16.07 21.18 7.82
N ALA A 66 -17.35 20.91 7.53
CA ALA A 66 -18.09 21.31 6.33
C ALA A 66 -17.45 20.78 5.03
N ALA A 67 -18.19 19.91 4.33
CA ALA A 67 -17.91 19.54 2.95
C ALA A 67 -17.82 20.83 2.11
N THR A 68 -16.61 21.35 1.97
CA THR A 68 -16.29 22.44 1.06
C THR A 68 -15.78 21.79 -0.21
N ASP A 69 -16.03 22.42 -1.36
CA ASP A 69 -15.59 21.97 -2.69
C ASP A 69 -14.07 21.66 -2.75
N THR A 70 -13.30 22.13 -1.76
CA THR A 70 -11.88 21.88 -1.51
C THR A 70 -11.54 20.43 -1.12
N GLU A 71 -12.37 19.73 -0.34
CA GLU A 71 -12.08 18.34 0.10
C GLU A 71 -12.14 17.37 -1.07
N ASP A 72 -13.13 17.55 -1.94
CA ASP A 72 -13.26 16.84 -3.20
C ASP A 72 -12.09 17.14 -4.13
N ASP A 73 -11.57 18.38 -4.15
CA ASP A 73 -10.39 18.75 -4.95
C ASP A 73 -9.07 18.23 -4.36
N GLU A 74 -8.91 18.13 -3.04
CA GLU A 74 -7.74 17.49 -2.40
C GLU A 74 -7.73 15.98 -2.66
N VAL A 75 -8.86 15.30 -2.46
CA VAL A 75 -9.01 13.88 -2.77
C VAL A 75 -8.81 13.64 -4.27
N ARG A 76 -9.31 14.52 -5.14
CA ARG A 76 -9.14 14.44 -6.60
C ARG A 76 -7.70 14.77 -7.06
N ALA A 77 -6.98 15.65 -6.36
CA ALA A 77 -5.56 15.92 -6.57
C ALA A 77 -4.68 14.75 -6.11
N ILE A 78 -5.06 14.10 -5.00
CA ILE A 78 -4.45 12.87 -4.49
C ILE A 78 -4.70 11.70 -5.46
N LEU A 79 -5.91 11.57 -6.00
CA LEU A 79 -6.35 10.51 -6.93
C LEU A 79 -5.97 10.74 -8.40
N ALA A 80 -5.33 11.86 -8.74
CA ALA A 80 -4.75 12.04 -10.07
C ALA A 80 -3.78 10.87 -10.36
N THR A 81 -3.63 10.46 -11.62
CA THR A 81 -2.81 9.30 -12.03
C THR A 81 -1.36 9.37 -11.49
N ASP A 82 -0.87 10.57 -11.19
CA ASP A 82 0.43 10.80 -10.54
C ASP A 82 0.51 10.24 -9.10
N GLY A 83 -0.59 10.22 -8.35
CA GLY A 83 -0.63 9.73 -6.97
C GLY A 83 -0.25 8.25 -6.84
N ILE A 84 -0.75 7.40 -7.74
CA ILE A 84 -0.41 5.96 -7.75
C ILE A 84 1.05 5.75 -8.15
N VAL A 85 1.54 6.49 -9.15
CA VAL A 85 2.95 6.42 -9.56
C VAL A 85 3.87 6.86 -8.42
N ARG A 86 3.49 7.93 -7.72
CA ARG A 86 4.21 8.46 -6.56
C ARG A 86 4.25 7.46 -5.42
N ILE A 87 3.13 6.86 -5.03
CA ILE A 87 3.10 5.90 -3.92
C ILE A 87 3.83 4.59 -4.28
N CYS A 88 3.83 4.16 -5.54
CA CYS A 88 4.65 3.04 -6.02
C CYS A 88 6.14 3.32 -5.82
N ARG A 89 6.60 4.52 -6.20
CA ARG A 89 8.00 4.95 -6.02
C ARG A 89 8.40 5.02 -4.55
N ARG A 90 7.55 5.61 -3.71
CA ARG A 90 7.75 5.70 -2.26
C ARG A 90 7.81 4.33 -1.60
N SER A 91 6.92 3.42 -1.99
CA SER A 91 6.95 2.04 -1.49
C SER A 91 8.23 1.31 -1.87
N LEU A 92 8.71 1.50 -3.10
CA LEU A 92 9.99 0.94 -3.52
C LEU A 92 11.17 1.51 -2.70
N GLN A 93 11.16 2.80 -2.39
CA GLN A 93 12.18 3.41 -1.53
C GLN A 93 12.17 2.78 -0.13
N GLY A 94 10.99 2.61 0.48
CA GLY A 94 10.85 1.95 1.78
C GLY A 94 11.27 0.48 1.77
N LEU A 95 10.92 -0.27 0.71
CA LEU A 95 11.37 -1.66 0.52
C LEU A 95 12.90 -1.76 0.44
N VAL A 96 13.54 -0.89 -0.33
CA VAL A 96 15.01 -0.89 -0.46
C VAL A 96 15.67 -0.52 0.87
N ALA A 97 15.16 0.50 1.58
CA ALA A 97 15.70 0.93 2.85
C ALA A 97 15.61 -0.16 3.93
N SER A 98 14.43 -0.76 4.10
CA SER A 98 14.24 -1.87 5.06
C SER A 98 15.06 -3.10 4.70
N LEU A 99 15.10 -3.51 3.43
CA LEU A 99 15.91 -4.66 3.02
C LEU A 99 17.40 -4.46 3.30
N ARG A 100 17.93 -3.26 3.02
CA ARG A 100 19.34 -2.93 3.31
C ARG A 100 19.63 -2.84 4.80
N HIS A 101 18.62 -2.56 5.63
CA HIS A 101 18.77 -2.64 7.08
C HIS A 101 18.89 -4.11 7.54
N TYR A 102 18.02 -4.99 7.05
CA TYR A 102 18.08 -6.42 7.40
C TYR A 102 19.29 -7.15 6.80
N CYS A 103 19.80 -6.68 5.67
CA CYS A 103 20.94 -7.25 4.97
C CYS A 103 21.98 -6.16 4.65
N PRO A 104 22.80 -5.72 5.63
CA PRO A 104 23.72 -4.58 5.47
C PRO A 104 24.80 -4.76 4.39
N SER A 105 25.10 -6.00 4.01
CA SER A 105 26.06 -6.32 2.94
C SER A 105 25.54 -5.99 1.54
N LEU A 106 24.23 -5.77 1.36
CA LEU A 106 23.67 -5.51 0.04
C LEU A 106 23.94 -4.08 -0.44
N SER A 107 24.42 -3.98 -1.68
CA SER A 107 24.36 -2.73 -2.42
C SER A 107 22.92 -2.37 -2.78
N THR A 108 22.69 -1.14 -3.24
CA THR A 108 21.36 -0.74 -3.74
C THR A 108 20.95 -1.56 -4.98
N ALA A 109 21.91 -1.94 -5.83
CA ALA A 109 21.64 -2.76 -6.99
C ALA A 109 21.23 -4.18 -6.59
N ASP A 110 21.93 -4.78 -5.62
CA ASP A 110 21.62 -6.12 -5.13
C ASP A 110 20.27 -6.15 -4.39
N ALA A 111 19.97 -5.11 -3.61
CA ALA A 111 18.65 -4.98 -2.96
C ALA A 111 17.51 -4.95 -4.00
N LEU A 112 17.68 -4.19 -5.09
CA LEU A 112 16.70 -4.19 -6.19
C LEU A 112 16.59 -5.55 -6.88
N TYR A 113 17.69 -6.29 -7.01
CA TYR A 113 17.72 -7.63 -7.59
C TYR A 113 16.97 -8.64 -6.71
N GLN A 114 17.24 -8.63 -5.40
CA GLN A 114 16.53 -9.49 -4.44
C GLN A 114 15.03 -9.17 -4.39
N LEU A 115 14.66 -7.89 -4.38
CA LEU A 115 13.25 -7.47 -4.46
C LEU A 115 12.59 -7.91 -5.78
N MET A 116 13.30 -7.90 -6.90
CA MET A 116 12.76 -8.41 -8.16
C MET A 116 12.44 -9.91 -8.07
N ASN A 117 13.39 -10.70 -7.58
CA ASN A 117 13.24 -12.15 -7.47
C ASN A 117 12.20 -12.56 -6.40
N ALA A 118 11.93 -11.67 -5.45
CA ALA A 118 10.93 -11.85 -4.41
C ALA A 118 9.55 -11.26 -4.74
N ASP A 119 9.32 -10.82 -5.98
CA ASP A 119 8.08 -10.12 -6.37
C ASP A 119 7.74 -8.95 -5.42
N ALA A 120 8.73 -8.14 -5.06
CA ALA A 120 8.64 -7.03 -4.10
C ALA A 120 8.16 -7.40 -2.68
N ASP A 121 8.12 -8.67 -2.32
CA ASP A 121 7.84 -9.10 -0.96
C ASP A 121 9.11 -9.01 -0.09
N LEU A 122 9.05 -8.16 0.94
CA LEU A 122 10.20 -7.85 1.79
C LEU A 122 10.76 -9.08 2.50
N SER A 123 9.92 -9.90 3.12
CA SER A 123 10.37 -11.06 3.87
C SER A 123 10.92 -12.17 2.97
N ALA A 124 10.37 -12.32 1.75
CA ALA A 124 10.95 -13.20 0.74
C ALA A 124 12.30 -12.66 0.23
N ALA A 125 12.45 -11.33 0.06
CA ALA A 125 13.72 -10.74 -0.35
C ALA A 125 14.81 -10.90 0.72
N VAL A 126 14.48 -10.74 2.01
CA VAL A 126 15.39 -11.04 3.12
C VAL A 126 15.77 -12.52 3.13
N ALA A 127 14.81 -13.41 2.89
CA ALA A 127 15.05 -14.85 2.81
C ALA A 127 16.03 -15.20 1.67
N LEU A 128 15.82 -14.65 0.48
CA LEU A 128 16.71 -14.85 -0.68
C LEU A 128 18.11 -14.28 -0.45
N ALA A 129 18.20 -13.07 0.10
CA ALA A 129 19.49 -12.43 0.40
C ALA A 129 20.34 -13.22 1.40
N ASN A 130 19.70 -13.84 2.38
CA ASN A 130 20.39 -14.60 3.43
C ASN A 130 20.46 -16.11 3.16
N GLY A 131 19.90 -16.60 2.04
CA GLY A 131 19.84 -18.04 1.75
C GLY A 131 19.01 -18.84 2.77
N THR A 132 17.93 -18.27 3.28
CA THR A 132 17.08 -18.86 4.32
C THR A 132 15.64 -19.06 3.86
N THR A 133 14.81 -19.71 4.68
CA THR A 133 13.36 -19.78 4.44
C THR A 133 12.66 -18.49 4.86
N ARG A 134 11.50 -18.20 4.25
CA ARG A 134 10.66 -17.04 4.62
C ARG A 134 10.32 -17.01 6.12
N SER A 135 10.00 -18.16 6.72
CA SER A 135 9.67 -18.24 8.14
C SER A 135 10.87 -17.93 9.05
N SER A 136 12.08 -18.32 8.63
CA SER A 136 13.31 -17.96 9.34
C SER A 136 13.63 -16.47 9.18
N ALA A 137 13.43 -15.91 7.99
CA ALA A 137 13.59 -14.47 7.75
C ALA A 137 12.63 -13.65 8.62
N LEU A 138 11.33 -13.99 8.68
CA LEU A 138 10.36 -13.29 9.52
C LEU A 138 10.73 -13.30 11.00
N ARG A 139 11.23 -14.43 11.52
CA ARG A 139 11.72 -14.51 12.91
C ARG A 139 12.95 -13.63 13.13
N ALA A 140 13.87 -13.58 12.18
CA ALA A 140 15.07 -12.73 12.28
C ALA A 140 14.73 -11.24 12.18
N MET A 141 13.74 -10.86 11.37
CA MET A 141 13.28 -9.48 11.23
C MET A 141 12.65 -8.96 12.53
N ALA A 142 12.01 -9.82 13.32
CA ALA A 142 11.24 -9.44 14.52
C ALA A 142 12.00 -8.54 15.50
N SER A 143 13.31 -8.76 15.71
CA SER A 143 14.13 -7.96 16.63
C SER A 143 14.55 -6.59 16.08
N GLN A 144 14.43 -6.38 14.76
CA GLN A 144 14.92 -5.19 14.06
C GLN A 144 13.79 -4.39 13.37
N ASN A 145 12.55 -4.91 13.41
CA ASN A 145 11.38 -4.34 12.74
C ASN A 145 11.17 -2.85 13.01
N LEU A 146 11.30 -2.42 14.27
CA LEU A 146 11.05 -1.01 14.65
C LEU A 146 11.97 -0.06 13.87
N VAL A 147 13.28 -0.34 13.86
CA VAL A 147 14.27 0.51 13.17
C VAL A 147 14.10 0.37 11.64
N ALA A 148 13.94 -0.85 11.14
CA ALA A 148 13.77 -1.10 9.72
C ALA A 148 12.53 -0.39 9.14
N PHE A 149 11.41 -0.41 9.85
CA PHE A 149 10.17 0.24 9.40
C PHE A 149 10.21 1.75 9.59
N HIS A 150 10.92 2.27 10.59
CA HIS A 150 11.18 3.71 10.69
C HIS A 150 11.96 4.20 9.47
N LEU A 151 13.10 3.57 9.15
CA LEU A 151 13.92 3.91 7.98
C LEU A 151 13.14 3.74 6.66
N ALA A 152 12.30 2.69 6.57
CA ALA A 152 11.44 2.50 5.41
C ALA A 152 10.42 3.63 5.24
N ALA A 153 9.80 4.05 6.34
CA ALA A 153 8.81 5.12 6.34
C ALA A 153 9.44 6.48 6.00
N GLU A 154 10.63 6.78 6.52
CA GLU A 154 11.40 7.97 6.17
C GLU A 154 11.75 7.98 4.67
N ALA A 155 12.32 6.88 4.17
CA ALA A 155 12.67 6.75 2.75
C ALA A 155 11.44 6.85 1.83
N ALA A 156 10.29 6.38 2.30
CA ALA A 156 9.01 6.49 1.63
C ALA A 156 8.31 7.84 1.80
N GLN A 157 8.89 8.78 2.55
CA GLN A 157 8.32 10.09 2.85
C GLN A 157 6.95 10.01 3.53
N HIS A 158 6.78 9.06 4.45
CA HIS A 158 5.58 8.96 5.28
C HIS A 158 5.51 10.18 6.21
N PRO A 159 4.33 10.83 6.40
CA PRO A 159 4.22 12.02 7.25
C PRO A 159 4.52 11.80 8.73
N ASN A 160 4.44 10.55 9.19
CA ASN A 160 4.77 10.18 10.56
C ASN A 160 5.52 8.84 10.59
N PRO A 161 6.84 8.83 10.34
CA PRO A 161 7.63 7.60 10.26
C PRO A 161 7.63 6.79 11.56
N THR A 162 7.72 7.47 12.70
CA THR A 162 7.75 6.86 14.04
C THR A 162 6.45 6.13 14.35
N THR A 163 5.30 6.76 14.11
CA THR A 163 4.00 6.15 14.39
C THR A 163 3.72 4.95 13.48
N LEU A 164 4.10 5.01 12.20
CA LEU A 164 4.02 3.84 11.30
C LEU A 164 4.92 2.70 11.79
N ALA A 165 6.14 3.00 12.22
CA ALA A 165 7.09 2.00 12.69
C ALA A 165 6.56 1.27 13.93
N HIS A 166 6.07 2.00 14.94
CA HIS A 166 5.46 1.42 16.13
C HIS A 166 4.24 0.57 15.80
N PHE A 167 3.37 1.05 14.92
CA PHE A 167 2.23 0.27 14.46
C PHE A 167 2.69 -1.05 13.81
N ALA A 168 3.57 -0.97 12.83
CA ALA A 168 4.02 -2.14 12.07
C ALA A 168 4.85 -3.14 12.90
N SER A 169 5.62 -2.67 13.88
CA SER A 169 6.51 -3.52 14.69
C SER A 169 5.85 -4.11 15.94
N SER A 170 4.83 -3.45 16.50
CA SER A 170 4.30 -3.79 17.82
C SER A 170 2.80 -4.07 17.81
N VAL A 171 2.01 -3.17 17.22
CA VAL A 171 0.55 -3.31 17.17
C VAL A 171 0.15 -4.42 16.19
N LEU A 172 0.61 -4.31 14.94
CA LEU A 172 0.20 -5.19 13.85
C LEU A 172 0.48 -6.68 14.14
N PRO A 173 1.65 -7.10 14.64
CA PRO A 173 1.88 -8.50 14.97
C PRO A 173 0.90 -9.04 16.03
N THR A 174 0.61 -8.23 17.05
CA THR A 174 -0.28 -8.60 18.15
C THR A 174 -1.71 -8.80 17.66
N VAL A 175 -2.26 -7.83 16.93
CA VAL A 175 -3.64 -7.90 16.41
C VAL A 175 -3.75 -8.91 15.27
N SER A 176 -2.69 -9.07 14.47
CA SER A 176 -2.62 -10.10 13.43
C SER A 176 -2.66 -11.51 14.00
N ALA A 177 -2.06 -11.75 15.17
CA ALA A 177 -2.13 -13.05 15.85
C ALA A 177 -3.49 -13.29 16.50
N GLN A 178 -4.13 -12.25 17.04
CA GLN A 178 -5.44 -12.36 17.71
C GLN A 178 -6.60 -12.52 16.73
N HIS A 179 -6.56 -11.82 15.60
CA HIS A 179 -7.68 -11.73 14.65
C HIS A 179 -7.43 -12.46 13.33
N ASP A 180 -6.28 -13.14 13.19
CA ASP A 180 -5.85 -13.83 11.97
C ASP A 180 -6.07 -12.99 10.69
N ILE A 181 -5.56 -11.74 10.74
CA ILE A 181 -5.69 -10.75 9.67
C ILE A 181 -5.27 -11.30 8.29
N PRO A 182 -4.19 -12.09 8.15
CA PRO A 182 -3.82 -12.68 6.87
C PRO A 182 -4.91 -13.59 6.32
N SER A 183 -5.47 -14.50 7.13
CA SER A 183 -6.55 -15.38 6.69
C SER A 183 -7.81 -14.60 6.37
N PHE A 184 -8.16 -13.59 7.19
CA PHE A 184 -9.28 -12.70 6.93
C PHE A 184 -9.18 -12.05 5.54
N LEU A 185 -8.03 -11.45 5.20
CA LEU A 185 -7.80 -10.79 3.91
C LEU A 185 -7.68 -11.76 2.73
N LEU A 186 -7.35 -13.03 2.98
CA LEU A 186 -7.34 -14.09 1.97
C LEU A 186 -8.76 -14.60 1.67
N ILE A 187 -9.59 -14.79 2.70
CA ILE A 187 -10.96 -15.28 2.59
C ILE A 187 -11.85 -14.18 1.99
N TYR A 188 -11.79 -12.97 2.54
CA TYR A 188 -12.57 -11.82 2.10
C TYR A 188 -11.80 -11.04 1.04
N ARG A 189 -11.73 -11.62 -0.16
CA ARG A 189 -11.05 -10.99 -1.30
C ARG A 189 -11.61 -9.60 -1.61
N PHE A 190 -12.90 -9.37 -1.42
CA PHE A 190 -13.52 -8.06 -1.54
C PHE A 190 -14.05 -7.66 -0.17
N LEU A 191 -13.55 -6.56 0.37
CA LEU A 191 -13.93 -6.05 1.68
C LEU A 191 -15.23 -5.27 1.57
N SER A 192 -16.14 -5.54 2.48
CA SER A 192 -17.36 -4.78 2.69
C SER A 192 -17.09 -3.56 3.59
N PRO A 193 -18.02 -2.58 3.64
CA PRO A 193 -17.95 -1.49 4.62
C PRO A 193 -17.82 -1.98 6.06
N GLY A 194 -18.50 -3.09 6.40
CA GLY A 194 -18.42 -3.72 7.72
C GLY A 194 -17.02 -4.26 8.02
N ASP A 195 -16.35 -4.84 7.02
CA ASP A 195 -14.97 -5.33 7.14
C ASP A 195 -13.99 -4.17 7.36
N ILE A 196 -14.18 -3.05 6.65
CA ILE A 196 -13.39 -1.84 6.86
C ILE A 196 -13.58 -1.32 8.29
N ASN A 197 -14.81 -1.23 8.78
CA ASN A 197 -15.08 -0.78 10.14
C ASN A 197 -14.46 -1.72 11.19
N HIS A 198 -14.55 -3.03 10.98
CA HIS A 198 -13.94 -4.03 11.84
C HIS A 198 -12.42 -3.86 11.88
N LEU A 199 -11.76 -3.80 10.72
CA LEU A 199 -10.32 -3.64 10.62
C LEU A 199 -9.85 -2.30 11.21
N SER A 200 -10.55 -1.19 10.96
CA SER A 200 -10.23 0.11 11.56
C SER A 200 -10.24 0.06 13.09
N THR A 201 -11.19 -0.68 13.66
CA THR A 201 -11.31 -0.85 15.12
C THR A 201 -10.18 -1.71 15.68
N VAL A 202 -9.88 -2.83 15.02
CA VAL A 202 -8.86 -3.79 15.47
C VAL A 202 -7.45 -3.21 15.32
N LEU A 203 -7.16 -2.44 14.27
CA LEU A 203 -5.84 -1.89 13.98
C LEU A 203 -5.46 -0.69 14.86
N LEU A 204 -6.40 -0.15 15.66
CA LEU A 204 -6.18 0.98 16.57
C LEU A 204 -6.35 0.60 18.05
N PRO A 205 -5.49 -0.24 18.65
CA PRO A 205 -5.44 -0.33 20.10
C PRO A 205 -4.82 0.97 20.63
N GLY A 206 -5.68 1.90 21.08
CA GLY A 206 -5.36 3.08 21.88
C GLY A 206 -3.99 3.71 21.64
N LEU A 207 -3.80 4.37 20.49
CA LEU A 207 -2.69 5.31 20.32
C LEU A 207 -2.94 6.53 21.25
N PRO A 208 -1.92 7.06 21.95
CA PRO A 208 -2.05 8.37 22.57
C PRO A 208 -2.41 9.37 21.48
N CYS A 209 -3.51 10.12 21.67
CA CYS A 209 -3.96 11.16 20.76
C CYS A 209 -2.82 12.13 20.43
N GLU A 210 -2.20 11.98 19.27
CA GLU A 210 -1.28 12.97 18.73
C GLU A 210 -2.10 14.14 18.14
N PRO A 211 -1.66 15.40 18.32
CA PRO A 211 -2.38 16.53 17.77
C PRO A 211 -2.56 16.42 16.24
N PRO A 212 -3.64 17.02 15.69
CA PRO A 212 -4.01 16.88 14.29
C PRO A 212 -2.89 17.31 13.35
N GLN A 213 -2.62 16.50 12.33
CA GLN A 213 -1.68 16.90 11.29
C GLN A 213 -2.27 18.08 10.50
N PRO A 214 -1.45 19.10 10.17
CA PRO A 214 -1.88 20.19 9.29
C PRO A 214 -2.27 19.63 7.91
N PRO A 215 -3.10 20.37 7.14
CA PRO A 215 -3.42 20.02 5.76
C PRO A 215 -2.13 19.72 4.99
N LEU A 216 -2.15 18.66 4.19
CA LEU A 216 -0.98 18.26 3.41
C LEU A 216 -0.70 19.34 2.37
N THR A 217 0.20 20.28 2.67
CA THR A 217 0.82 21.10 1.65
C THR A 217 1.67 20.16 0.81
N LEU A 218 1.13 19.73 -0.33
CA LEU A 218 1.90 19.06 -1.37
C LEU A 218 3.00 20.04 -1.76
N VAL A 219 4.21 19.86 -1.24
CA VAL A 219 5.35 20.66 -1.68
C VAL A 219 5.68 20.18 -3.08
N ASP A 220 5.04 20.80 -4.07
CA ASP A 220 5.41 20.72 -5.47
C ASP A 220 6.82 21.28 -5.59
N ARG A 221 7.83 20.41 -5.52
CA ARG A 221 9.11 20.69 -6.17
C ARG A 221 8.97 20.33 -7.65
N ILE A 222 8.08 21.06 -8.32
CA ILE A 222 8.04 21.14 -9.77
C ILE A 222 8.74 22.46 -10.11
N SER A 223 9.94 22.35 -10.67
CA SER A 223 10.54 23.46 -11.38
C SER A 223 9.59 23.88 -12.51
N GLU A 224 9.21 25.16 -12.51
CA GLU A 224 8.29 25.80 -13.44
C GLU A 224 8.58 25.48 -14.91
N ALA A 225 7.53 25.15 -15.66
CA ALA A 225 7.26 25.74 -16.98
C ALA A 225 5.90 25.26 -17.55
N THR A 226 4.94 26.20 -17.58
CA THR A 226 3.88 26.36 -18.61
C THR A 226 2.82 25.25 -18.77
N VAL A 227 1.56 25.56 -18.43
CA VAL A 227 0.49 25.94 -19.40
C VAL A 227 -0.86 25.94 -18.67
N GLN A 228 -1.31 27.17 -18.39
CA GLN A 228 -2.68 27.55 -18.11
C GLN A 228 -3.55 27.21 -19.34
N GLY A 229 -4.41 26.18 -19.27
CA GLY A 229 -5.25 25.86 -20.43
C GLY A 229 -6.32 24.76 -20.32
N HIS A 230 -6.44 24.01 -19.22
CA HIS A 230 -7.35 22.85 -19.17
C HIS A 230 -8.25 22.73 -17.93
N ARG A 231 -8.67 23.86 -17.33
CA ARG A 231 -9.50 23.84 -16.10
C ARG A 231 -10.97 23.42 -16.27
N LYS A 232 -11.47 23.09 -17.46
CA LYS A 232 -12.90 22.71 -17.64
C LYS A 232 -13.17 21.32 -18.23
N ALA A 233 -12.15 20.56 -18.64
CA ALA A 233 -12.32 19.21 -19.17
C ALA A 233 -12.04 18.08 -18.15
N SER A 234 -11.38 18.40 -17.03
CA SER A 234 -10.89 17.39 -16.05
C SER A 234 -11.99 16.82 -15.14
N ALA A 235 -12.96 17.64 -14.71
CA ALA A 235 -13.99 17.20 -13.76
C ALA A 235 -14.88 16.07 -14.30
N ARG A 236 -15.23 16.09 -15.59
CA ARG A 236 -16.02 15.00 -16.22
C ARG A 236 -15.20 13.75 -16.54
N CYS A 237 -13.87 13.84 -16.62
CA CYS A 237 -13.01 12.69 -16.88
C CYS A 237 -12.65 11.89 -15.61
N CYS A 238 -12.66 12.52 -14.42
CA CYS A 238 -12.32 11.85 -13.17
C CYS A 238 -13.39 10.86 -12.67
N GLU A 239 -14.68 11.21 -12.76
CA GLU A 239 -15.78 10.29 -12.40
C GLU A 239 -15.81 9.07 -13.33
N LEU A 240 -15.64 9.29 -14.64
CA LEU A 240 -15.48 8.20 -15.60
C LEU A 240 -14.18 7.43 -15.34
N GLY A 241 -13.07 8.06 -14.95
CA GLY A 241 -11.78 7.42 -14.74
C GLY A 241 -11.80 6.35 -13.63
N ILE A 242 -12.34 6.68 -12.45
CA ILE A 242 -12.40 5.73 -11.32
C ILE A 242 -13.46 4.66 -11.57
N ALA A 243 -14.65 5.02 -12.08
CA ALA A 243 -15.67 4.04 -12.43
C ALA A 243 -15.19 3.09 -13.54
N THR A 244 -14.51 3.62 -14.56
CA THR A 244 -13.95 2.83 -15.66
C THR A 244 -12.75 2.00 -15.20
N LEU A 245 -11.92 2.47 -14.28
CA LEU A 245 -10.83 1.69 -13.68
C LEU A 245 -11.39 0.54 -12.83
N CYS A 246 -12.41 0.78 -12.00
CA CYS A 246 -13.10 -0.27 -11.24
C CYS A 246 -13.78 -1.30 -12.16
N ILE A 247 -14.44 -0.86 -13.24
CA ILE A 247 -15.12 -1.74 -14.21
C ILE A 247 -14.12 -2.51 -15.09
N ARG A 248 -13.07 -1.86 -15.62
CA ARG A 248 -12.00 -2.53 -16.39
C ARG A 248 -11.23 -3.51 -15.52
N ASN A 249 -10.92 -3.17 -14.27
CA ASN A 249 -10.16 -4.06 -13.38
C ASN A 249 -10.99 -5.26 -12.92
N ARG A 250 -12.32 -5.13 -12.73
CA ARG A 250 -13.20 -6.30 -12.53
C ARG A 250 -13.16 -7.27 -13.71
N ARG A 251 -13.14 -6.75 -14.96
CA ARG A 251 -13.03 -7.59 -16.18
C ARG A 251 -11.64 -8.21 -16.36
N ALA A 252 -10.57 -7.46 -16.06
CA ALA A 252 -9.19 -7.94 -16.16
C ALA A 252 -8.87 -9.02 -15.09
N ALA A 253 -9.36 -8.86 -13.86
CA ALA A 253 -9.21 -9.86 -12.80
C ALA A 253 -9.94 -11.17 -13.11
N HIS A 254 -11.11 -11.10 -13.78
CA HIS A 254 -11.84 -12.28 -14.25
C HIS A 254 -11.09 -13.01 -15.39
N SER A 255 -10.49 -12.26 -16.34
CA SER A 255 -9.67 -12.81 -17.42
C SER A 255 -8.42 -13.54 -16.92
N SER A 256 -7.68 -12.92 -15.99
CA SER A 256 -6.48 -13.54 -15.38
C SER A 256 -6.82 -14.78 -14.53
N PHE A 257 -8.02 -14.83 -13.96
CA PHE A 257 -8.53 -16.01 -13.25
C PHE A 257 -8.88 -17.17 -14.21
N CYS A 258 -9.50 -16.87 -15.36
CA CYS A 258 -9.80 -17.87 -16.39
C CYS A 258 -8.53 -18.49 -17.01
N MET A 259 -7.49 -17.69 -17.28
CA MET A 259 -6.23 -18.22 -17.81
C MET A 259 -5.49 -19.13 -16.81
N ARG A 260 -5.53 -18.83 -15.50
CA ARG A 260 -4.93 -19.70 -14.47
C ARG A 260 -5.67 -21.04 -14.30
N ARG A 261 -6.98 -21.11 -14.56
CA ARG A 261 -7.76 -22.38 -14.51
C ARG A 261 -7.56 -23.28 -15.73
N GLN A 262 -7.19 -22.72 -16.88
CA GLN A 262 -6.92 -23.52 -18.08
C GLN A 262 -5.53 -24.19 -18.03
N SER A 263 -4.56 -23.57 -17.35
CA SER A 263 -3.20 -24.14 -17.19
C SER A 263 -3.10 -25.31 -16.19
N THR A 264 -4.14 -25.61 -15.41
CA THR A 264 -4.14 -26.71 -14.41
C THR A 264 -4.90 -27.97 -14.84
N LYS A 265 -5.46 -28.01 -16.05
CA LYS A 265 -5.98 -29.26 -16.62
C LYS A 265 -4.87 -30.00 -17.36
N ARG A 266 -4.11 -30.85 -16.64
CA ARG A 266 -3.35 -31.94 -17.30
C ARG A 266 -4.33 -32.96 -17.89
N PRO A 267 -4.01 -33.58 -19.05
CA PRO A 267 -4.86 -34.59 -19.65
C PRO A 267 -4.79 -35.88 -18.80
N ARG A 268 -5.95 -36.48 -18.51
CA ARG A 268 -6.03 -37.85 -18.01
C ARG A 268 -5.65 -38.78 -19.18
N THR A 269 -4.58 -39.53 -19.02
CA THR A 269 -4.21 -40.64 -19.92
C THR A 269 -4.16 -41.92 -19.11
N GLY A 270 -4.79 -42.97 -19.64
CA GLY A 270 -4.70 -44.36 -19.19
C GLY A 270 -5.83 -44.77 -18.27
#